data_AF-A0A0R3Q3G7-F1
#
_entry.id   AF-A0A0R3Q3G7-F1
#
_cell.length_a   1.000
_cell.length_b   1.000
_cell.length_c   1.000
_cell.angle_alpha   90.00
_cell.angle_beta   90.00
_cell.angle_gamma   90.00
#
_symmetry.space_group_name_H-M   'P 1'
#
loop_
_entity.id
_entity.type
_entity.pdbx_description
1 polymer ?
#
loop_
_entity_poly.entity_id
_entity_poly.type
_entity_poly.pdbx_seq_one_letter_code
_entity_poly.pdbx_strand_id
1 'polypeptide(L)' 'MKGSWFVQSICEVFANLISICGVLLICLQVNKQVADAFESSSGSFKQIPDHSSRLRKAFYFFPGTIKPF' A
#
# COMPACT_ATOMS: atom_id res chain seq x y z
N MET A 1 -18.39 -7.13 7.51
CA MET A 1 -17.67 -6.97 6.22
C MET A 1 -16.45 -6.09 6.47
N LYS A 2 -15.23 -6.53 6.14
CA LYS A 2 -13.98 -5.78 6.40
C LYS A 2 -13.58 -4.77 5.28
N GLY A 3 -14.44 -4.57 4.27
CA GLY A 3 -14.13 -3.73 3.11
C GLY A 3 -13.40 -4.49 1.99
N SER A 4 -12.84 -3.78 1.01
CA SER A 4 -12.08 -4.39 -0.09
C SER A 4 -10.69 -4.82 0.37
N TRP A 5 -10.12 -5.85 -0.26
CA TRP A 5 -8.76 -6.32 0.05
C TRP A 5 -7.72 -5.22 -0.13
N PHE A 6 -7.86 -4.44 -1.20
CA PHE A 6 -6.96 -3.32 -1.50
C PHE A 6 -6.98 -2.23 -0.42
N VAL A 7 -8.17 -1.80 0.03
CA VAL A 7 -8.27 -0.74 1.05
C VAL A 7 -7.73 -1.22 2.39
N GLN A 8 -8.03 -2.48 2.77
CA GLN A 8 -7.46 -3.09 3.98
C GLN A 8 -5.93 -3.08 3.95
N SER A 9 -5.33 -3.55 2.85
CA SER A 9 -3.88 -3.55 2.70
C SER A 9 -3.28 -2.14 2.64
N ILE A 10 -3.92 -1.18 1.97
CA ILE A 10 -3.43 0.21 1.98
C ILE A 10 -3.36 0.73 3.42
N CYS A 11 -4.44 0.60 4.20
CA CYS A 11 -4.47 1.13 5.55
C CYS A 11 -3.39 0.50 6.43
N GLU A 12 -3.23 -0.82 6.37
CA GLU A 12 -2.24 -1.55 7.17
C GLU A 12 -0.80 -1.23 6.76
N VAL A 13 -0.47 -1.27 5.46
CA VAL A 13 0.89 -1.02 4.98
C VAL A 13 1.28 0.44 5.21
N PHE A 14 0.38 1.39 4.94
CA PHE A 14 0.67 2.81 5.19
C PHE A 14 0.93 3.03 6.68
N ALA A 15 0.07 2.55 7.58
CA ALA A 15 0.26 2.74 9.02
C ALA A 15 1.63 2.26 9.52
N ASN A 16 2.16 1.17 8.92
CA ASN A 16 3.43 0.57 9.33
C ASN A 16 4.67 1.19 8.65
N LEU A 17 4.55 1.67 7.41
CA LEU A 17 5.73 2.02 6.59
C LEU A 17 5.82 3.51 6.23
N ILE A 18 4.76 4.30 6.41
CA ILE A 18 4.70 5.70 5.96
C ILE A 18 5.78 6.61 6.58
N SER A 19 6.30 6.27 7.76
CA SER A 19 7.35 7.03 8.44
C SER A 19 8.77 6.76 7.90
N ILE A 20 9.00 5.60 7.27
CA ILE A 20 10.34 5.12 6.91
C ILE A 20 10.52 4.83 5.41
N CYS A 21 9.42 4.72 4.65
CA CYS A 21 9.46 4.30 3.25
C CYS A 21 8.85 5.35 2.31
N GLY A 22 9.33 5.34 1.07
CA GLY A 22 8.75 6.14 0.01
C GLY A 22 7.48 5.50 -0.57
N VAL A 23 6.58 6.32 -1.13
CA VAL A 23 5.23 5.86 -1.57
C VAL A 23 5.26 4.70 -2.56
N LEU A 24 6.25 4.62 -3.45
CA LEU A 24 6.34 3.52 -4.42
C LEU A 24 6.65 2.18 -3.75
N LEU A 25 7.51 2.19 -2.72
CA LEU A 25 7.77 0.97 -1.95
C LEU A 25 6.54 0.57 -1.15
N ILE A 26 5.81 1.54 -0.59
CA ILE A 26 4.56 1.30 0.11
C ILE A 26 3.53 0.67 -0.84
N CYS A 27 3.33 1.21 -2.05
CA CYS A 27 2.46 0.62 -3.07
C CYS A 27 2.89 -0.79 -3.47
N LEU A 28 4.20 -1.05 -3.62
CA LEU A 28 4.70 -2.39 -3.90
C LEU A 28 4.35 -3.38 -2.78
N GLN A 29 4.45 -2.97 -1.52
CA GLN A 29 4.07 -3.82 -0.38
C GLN A 29 2.56 -4.05 -0.30
N VAL A 30 1.74 -3.06 -0.66
CA VAL A 30 0.30 -3.24 -0.83
C VAL A 30 0.00 -4.28 -1.90
N ASN A 31 0.67 -4.20 -3.05
CA ASN A 31 0.48 -5.18 -4.13
C ASN A 31 0.81 -6.60 -3.66
N LYS A 32 1.95 -6.76 -2.97
CA LYS A 32 2.35 -8.03 -2.37
C LYS A 32 1.32 -8.54 -1.38
N GLN A 33 0.86 -7.70 -0.46
CA GLN A 33 -0.10 -8.12 0.56
C GLN A 33 -1.43 -8.55 -0.06
N VAL A 34 -1.95 -7.82 -1.05
CA VAL A 34 -3.19 -8.21 -1.74
C VAL A 34 -3.03 -9.56 -2.45
N ALA A 35 -1.90 -9.76 -3.14
CA ALA A 35 -1.61 -10.98 -3.87
C ALA A 35 -1.43 -12.20 -2.95
N ASP A 36 -0.73 -12.02 -1.82
CA ASP A 36 -0.36 -13.13 -0.95
C ASP A 36 -1.49 -13.49 0.05
N ALA A 37 -2.11 -12.48 0.68
CA ALA A 37 -2.94 -12.69 1.87
C ALA A 37 -4.42 -12.97 1.57
N PHE A 38 -4.92 -12.68 0.38
CA PHE A 38 -6.34 -12.77 0.07
C PHE A 38 -6.67 -13.77 -1.02
N GLU A 39 -7.81 -14.43 -0.85
CA GLU A 39 -8.42 -15.34 -1.79
C GLU A 39 -9.93 -15.26 -1.62
N SER A 40 -10.69 -15.37 -2.73
CA SER A 40 -12.15 -15.30 -2.65
C SER A 40 -12.69 -16.56 -1.99
N SER A 41 -13.70 -16.39 -1.13
CA SER A 41 -14.34 -17.51 -0.44
C SER A 41 -15.06 -18.48 -1.40
N SER A 42 -15.36 -18.03 -2.61
CA SER A 42 -15.89 -18.85 -3.70
C SER A 42 -14.92 -18.85 -4.87
N GLY A 43 -14.60 -20.03 -5.40
CA GLY A 43 -13.81 -20.19 -6.63
C GLY A 43 -12.31 -19.87 -6.51
N SER A 44 -11.80 -19.57 -5.31
CA SER A 44 -10.36 -19.35 -5.04
C SER A 44 -9.68 -18.36 -6.00
N PHE A 45 -10.35 -17.25 -6.30
CA PHE A 45 -9.82 -16.19 -7.14
C PHE A 45 -8.83 -15.32 -6.36
N LYS A 46 -7.80 -14.86 -7.07
CA LYS A 46 -6.75 -13.97 -6.57
C LYS A 46 -6.87 -12.59 -7.21
N GLN A 47 -6.29 -11.59 -6.56
CA GLN A 47 -6.24 -10.21 -7.06
C GLN A 47 -4.80 -9.70 -7.03
N ILE A 48 -4.42 -8.93 -8.05
CA ILE A 48 -3.17 -8.15 -8.07
C ILE A 48 -3.52 -6.69 -8.35
N PRO A 49 -3.24 -5.75 -7.43
CA PRO A 49 -3.38 -4.32 -7.71
C PRO A 49 -2.24 -3.83 -8.61
N ASP A 50 -2.49 -2.73 -9.32
CA ASP A 50 -1.48 -2.05 -10.13
C ASP A 50 -1.35 -0.58 -9.71
N HIS A 51 -0.15 -0.02 -9.86
CA HIS A 51 0.08 1.41 -9.69
C HIS A 51 1.00 1.93 -10.79
N SER A 52 0.59 3.01 -11.46
CA SER A 52 1.40 3.69 -12.47
C SER A 52 1.88 5.03 -11.93
N SER A 53 3.19 5.27 -12.03
CA SER A 53 3.83 6.48 -11.50
C SER A 53 4.66 7.21 -12.54
N ARG A 54 4.60 8.55 -12.49
CA ARG A 54 5.49 9.47 -13.22
C ARG A 54 6.30 10.35 -12.27
N LEU A 55 6.48 9.92 -11.01
CA LEU A 55 7.29 10.63 -10.03
C LEU A 55 8.74 10.72 -10.52
N ARG A 56 9.35 11.89 -10.38
CA ARG A 56 10.74 12.16 -10.79
C ARG A 56 11.74 12.15 -9.63
N LYS A 57 11.24 11.97 -8.40
CA LYS A 57 12.01 11.90 -7.16
C LYS A 57 11.30 10.93 -6.21
N ALA A 58 12.03 10.43 -5.21
CA ALA A 58 11.42 9.66 -4.13
C ALA A 58 10.46 10.55 -3.33
N PHE A 59 9.24 10.07 -3.12
CA PHE A 59 8.20 10.74 -2.33
C PHE A 59 8.14 10.08 -0.97
N TYR A 60 8.45 10.84 0.08
CA TYR A 60 8.28 10.44 1.49
C TYR A 60 7.26 11.37 2.15
N PHE A 61 6.46 10.84 3.07
CA PHE A 61 5.39 11.61 3.73
C PHE A 61 5.85 12.36 4.98
N PHE A 62 6.93 11.90 5.63
CA PHE A 62 7.47 12.51 6.86
C PHE A 62 6.40 12.83 7.93
N PRO A 63 5.54 11.87 8.31
CA PRO A 63 4.44 12.09 9.26
C PRO A 63 4.97 12.63 10.60
N GLY A 64 4.28 13.61 11.17
CA GLY A 64 4.68 14.22 12.45
C GLY A 64 5.78 15.27 12.35
N THR A 65 6.27 15.59 11.14
CA THR A 65 7.24 16.69 10.96
C THR A 65 6.51 18.03 11.02
N ILE A 66 6.88 18.87 11.98
CA ILE A 66 6.24 20.18 12.24
C ILE A 66 6.97 21.31 11.52
N LYS A 67 8.19 21.05 11.01
CA LYS A 67 9.00 22.04 10.30
C LYS A 67 8.92 21.79 8.78
N PRO A 68 8.51 22.77 7.97
CA PRO A 68 8.70 22.68 6.53
C PRO A 68 10.20 22.68 6.21
N PHE A 69 10.59 21.87 5.24
CA PHE A 69 11.95 21.82 4.69
C PHE A 69 12.22 23.01 3.76
#